data_AF-H3CBD2-F1
#
_entry.id   AF-H3CBD2-F1
#
_cell.length_a   1.000
_cell.length_b   1.000
_cell.length_c   1.000
_cell.angle_alpha   90.00
_cell.angle_beta   90.00
_cell.angle_gamma   90.00
#
_symmetry.space_group_name_H-M   'P 1'
#
loop_
_entity.id
_entity.type
_entity.pdbx_description
1 polymer ?
#
loop_
_entity_poly.entity_id
_entity_poly.type
_entity_poly.pdbx_seq_one_letter_code
_entity_poly.pdbx_strand_id
1 'polypeptide(L)'
;MVRIGGSTDTGRHIKEHDYYTPTGEFRVDREGSPVLLNCLMYKMCYYRFGQVYTEAKTRETIQTFSSLKLFSSNFELDVLEEAYTTEHWLVRIYKVKDLDNRGLSRT
;
A
#
# COMPACT_ATOMS: atom_id res chain seq x y z
N MET A 1 -13.48 -2.27 -4.13
CA MET A 1 -13.48 -1.52 -2.85
C MET A 1 -13.84 -0.06 -3.06
N VAL A 2 -13.09 0.67 -3.90
CA VAL A 2 -13.32 2.10 -4.20
C VAL A 2 -14.75 2.41 -4.68
N ARG A 3 -15.26 1.68 -5.69
CA ARG A 3 -16.64 1.87 -6.21
C ARG A 3 -17.73 1.70 -5.15
N ILE A 4 -17.58 0.71 -4.27
CA ILE A 4 -18.56 0.42 -3.22
C ILE A 4 -18.49 1.51 -2.14
N GLY A 5 -17.28 1.86 -1.69
CA GLY A 5 -17.09 2.92 -0.68
C GLY A 5 -17.58 4.28 -1.17
N GLY A 6 -17.28 4.63 -2.42
CA GLY A 6 -17.68 5.89 -3.05
C GLY A 6 -19.18 6.04 -3.35
N SER A 7 -19.93 4.94 -3.34
CA SER A 7 -21.39 4.96 -3.56
C SER A 7 -22.20 5.46 -2.37
N THR A 8 -21.56 5.69 -1.21
CA THR A 8 -22.23 6.12 0.04
C THR A 8 -22.14 7.63 0.24
N ASP A 9 -23.08 8.22 0.99
CA ASP A 9 -23.07 9.66 1.27
C ASP A 9 -21.81 10.12 2.02
N THR A 10 -21.32 9.30 2.94
CA THR A 10 -20.07 9.54 3.67
C THR A 10 -18.83 9.38 2.78
N GLY A 11 -18.92 8.55 1.73
CA GLY A 11 -17.82 8.20 0.83
C GLY A 11 -17.70 9.07 -0.41
N ARG A 12 -18.50 10.15 -0.56
CA ARG A 12 -18.50 11.03 -1.76
C ARG A 12 -17.12 11.63 -2.12
N HIS A 13 -16.21 11.70 -1.15
CA HIS A 13 -14.84 12.16 -1.34
C HIS A 13 -13.95 11.12 -2.03
N ILE A 14 -14.36 9.85 -2.08
CA ILE A 14 -13.65 8.76 -2.74
C ILE A 14 -14.09 8.70 -4.20
N LYS A 15 -13.23 9.15 -5.11
CA LYS A 15 -13.48 9.10 -6.55
C LYS A 15 -12.57 8.06 -7.20
N GLU A 16 -13.14 7.21 -8.02
CA GLU A 16 -12.39 6.16 -8.71
C GLU A 16 -11.34 6.72 -9.68
N HIS A 17 -11.70 7.82 -10.36
CA HIS A 17 -10.81 8.49 -11.30
C HIS A 17 -9.46 8.90 -10.68
N ASP A 18 -9.47 9.28 -9.40
CA ASP A 18 -8.28 9.76 -8.69
C ASP A 18 -7.21 8.66 -8.50
N TYR A 19 -7.57 7.39 -8.64
CA TYR A 19 -6.64 6.26 -8.50
C TYR A 19 -5.94 5.88 -9.82
N TYR A 20 -6.36 6.45 -10.95
CA TYR A 20 -5.74 6.21 -12.26
C TYR A 20 -4.67 7.27 -12.57
N THR A 21 -3.77 6.93 -13.48
CA THR A 21 -2.85 7.91 -14.06
C THR A 21 -3.62 8.91 -14.95
N PRO A 22 -3.01 10.04 -15.36
CA PRO A 22 -3.62 10.97 -16.31
C PRO A 22 -4.00 10.32 -17.66
N THR A 23 -3.32 9.22 -18.02
CA THR A 23 -3.60 8.42 -19.22
C THR A 23 -4.73 7.39 -19.01
N GLY A 24 -5.25 7.26 -17.79
CA GLY A 24 -6.30 6.30 -17.44
C GLY A 24 -5.79 4.90 -17.10
N GLU A 25 -4.47 4.72 -16.94
CA GLU A 25 -3.87 3.42 -16.62
C GLU A 25 -3.87 3.17 -15.11
N PHE A 26 -4.02 1.91 -14.70
CA PHE A 26 -3.87 1.51 -13.31
C PHE A 26 -2.46 0.97 -13.07
N ARG A 27 -1.60 1.80 -12.48
CA ARG A 27 -0.17 1.50 -12.31
C ARG A 27 0.25 1.62 -10.86
N VAL A 28 1.07 0.66 -10.41
CA VAL A 28 1.59 0.56 -9.02
C VAL A 28 3.08 0.92 -8.92
N ASP A 29 3.67 1.36 -10.02
CA ASP A 29 5.01 1.92 -10.09
C ASP A 29 5.04 3.42 -9.75
N ARG A 30 6.20 4.03 -9.94
CA ARG A 30 6.47 5.45 -9.69
C ARG A 30 5.54 6.42 -10.44
N GLU A 31 5.05 6.02 -11.61
CA GLU A 31 4.15 6.82 -12.44
C GLU A 31 2.68 6.59 -12.10
N GLY A 32 2.40 5.71 -11.13
CA GLY A 32 1.07 5.53 -10.55
C GLY A 32 0.53 6.80 -9.88
N SER A 33 -0.79 6.86 -9.69
CA SER A 33 -1.43 7.99 -9.03
C SER A 33 -0.87 8.18 -7.60
N PRO A 34 -0.58 9.42 -7.16
CA PRO A 34 -0.16 9.69 -5.80
C PRO A 34 -1.23 9.29 -4.77
N VAL A 35 -2.51 9.27 -5.14
CA VAL A 35 -3.61 8.83 -4.26
C VAL A 35 -3.53 7.32 -4.05
N LEU A 36 -3.21 6.55 -5.09
CA LEU A 36 -3.04 5.10 -5.00
C LEU A 36 -1.80 4.74 -4.17
N LEU A 37 -0.66 5.38 -4.44
CA LEU A 37 0.60 5.09 -3.72
C LEU A 37 0.54 5.48 -2.23
N ASN A 38 -0.27 6.47 -1.86
CA ASN A 38 -0.45 6.88 -0.47
C ASN A 38 -1.66 6.22 0.23
N CYS A 39 -2.45 5.41 -0.47
CA CYS A 39 -3.62 4.79 0.13
C CYS A 39 -3.22 3.78 1.22
N LEU A 40 -4.09 3.62 2.23
CA LEU A 40 -3.85 2.70 3.34
C LEU A 40 -3.63 1.25 2.85
N MET A 41 -4.39 0.84 1.84
CA MET A 41 -4.28 -0.52 1.26
C MET A 41 -2.90 -0.78 0.67
N TYR A 42 -2.38 0.17 -0.12
CA TYR A 42 -1.04 0.06 -0.70
C TYR A 42 0.03 -0.04 0.39
N LYS A 43 -0.08 0.82 1.41
CA LYS A 43 0.85 0.81 2.55
C LYS A 43 0.82 -0.51 3.31
N MET A 44 -0.36 -1.08 3.57
CA MET A 44 -0.50 -2.38 4.25
C MET A 44 0.03 -3.55 3.41
N CYS A 45 -0.18 -3.57 2.10
CA CYS A 45 0.30 -4.71 1.30
C CYS A 45 1.83 -4.67 1.12
N TYR A 46 2.40 -3.49 0.89
CA TYR A 46 3.81 -3.33 0.53
C TYR A 46 4.74 -2.91 1.67
N TYR A 47 4.26 -2.89 2.92
CA TYR A 47 5.10 -2.59 4.09
C TYR A 47 6.34 -3.51 4.12
N ARG A 48 7.54 -2.93 4.14
CA ARG A 48 8.84 -3.65 4.12
C ARG A 48 9.06 -4.62 2.95
N PHE A 49 8.21 -4.60 1.93
CA PHE A 49 8.34 -5.51 0.79
C PHE A 49 9.63 -5.26 -0.02
N GLY A 50 10.11 -4.01 -0.06
CA GLY A 50 11.34 -3.65 -0.75
C GLY A 50 12.63 -4.19 -0.11
N GLN A 51 12.57 -4.77 1.09
CA GLN A 51 13.72 -5.33 1.80
C GLN A 51 13.84 -6.86 1.62
N VAL A 52 12.82 -7.51 1.05
CA VAL A 52 12.81 -8.95 0.82
C VAL A 52 13.57 -9.24 -0.47
N TYR A 53 14.80 -9.72 -0.32
CA TYR A 53 15.54 -10.32 -1.43
C TYR A 53 15.05 -11.76 -1.60
N THR A 54 14.28 -12.04 -2.65
CA THR A 54 14.03 -13.42 -3.06
C THR A 54 15.34 -13.99 -3.59
N GLU A 55 16.09 -14.67 -2.73
CA GLU A 55 17.33 -15.34 -3.09
C GLU A 55 17.03 -16.56 -3.97
N ALA A 56 17.19 -16.40 -5.28
CA ALA A 56 18.00 -17.28 -6.11
C ALA A 56 18.02 -16.74 -7.55
N LYS A 57 19.15 -16.16 -7.94
CA LYS A 57 19.63 -16.04 -9.33
C LYS A 57 19.14 -14.95 -10.28
N THR A 58 18.17 -14.10 -9.96
CA THR A 58 17.88 -13.02 -10.92
C THR A 58 17.37 -11.76 -10.25
N ARG A 59 17.91 -10.61 -10.67
CA ARG A 59 17.41 -9.25 -10.39
C ARG A 59 15.97 -9.01 -10.95
N GLU A 60 15.25 -10.09 -11.23
CA GLU A 60 14.07 -10.20 -12.09
C GLU A 60 12.88 -10.89 -11.36
N THR A 61 13.00 -11.33 -10.09
CA THR A 61 11.86 -11.96 -9.39
C THR A 61 10.89 -10.95 -8.77
N ILE A 62 11.23 -9.65 -8.75
CA ILE A 62 10.24 -8.57 -8.56
C ILE A 62 9.16 -8.62 -9.66
N GLN A 63 9.45 -9.29 -10.78
CA GLN A 63 8.69 -9.27 -12.03
C GLN A 63 7.56 -10.31 -12.11
N THR A 64 7.42 -11.26 -11.17
CA THR A 64 6.47 -12.38 -11.32
C THR A 64 5.01 -11.99 -11.10
N PHE A 65 4.72 -10.95 -10.30
CA PHE A 65 3.34 -10.46 -10.09
C PHE A 65 3.09 -9.02 -10.57
N SER A 66 4.13 -8.23 -10.79
CA SER A 66 4.03 -6.97 -11.50
C SER A 66 5.41 -6.65 -12.06
N SER A 67 5.55 -6.60 -13.38
CA SER A 67 6.80 -6.25 -14.08
C SER A 67 7.24 -4.79 -13.90
N LEU A 68 6.76 -4.15 -12.84
CA LEU A 68 6.80 -2.75 -12.56
C LEU A 68 7.64 -2.54 -11.31
N LYS A 69 8.80 -1.92 -11.49
CA LYS A 69 9.75 -1.58 -10.43
C LYS A 69 9.02 -0.82 -9.33
N LEU A 70 8.74 -1.52 -8.23
CA LEU A 70 7.96 -0.97 -7.11
C LEU A 70 8.64 0.28 -6.58
N PHE A 71 7.93 1.40 -6.60
CA PHE A 71 8.41 2.67 -6.10
C PHE A 71 8.04 2.83 -4.63
N SER A 72 8.95 3.41 -3.85
CA SER A 72 8.83 3.66 -2.41
C SER A 72 9.06 2.43 -1.51
N SER A 73 10.31 1.98 -1.45
CA SER A 73 10.73 0.82 -0.65
C SER A 73 10.81 1.07 0.87
N ASN A 74 10.63 2.31 1.36
CA ASN A 74 10.70 2.61 2.80
C ASN A 74 9.67 3.67 3.20
N PHE A 75 8.49 3.22 3.61
CA PHE A 75 7.53 4.06 4.34
C PHE A 75 7.19 3.38 5.67
N GLU A 76 6.91 4.19 6.68
CA GLU A 76 6.50 3.70 8.00
C GLU A 76 4.98 3.73 8.15
N LEU A 77 4.47 2.89 9.05
CA LEU A 77 3.07 2.85 9.42
C LEU A 77 2.90 3.58 10.75
N ASP A 78 2.26 4.75 10.71
CA ASP A 78 2.10 5.59 11.89
C ASP A 78 1.07 5.01 12.87
N VAL A 79 -0.08 4.58 12.33
CA VAL A 79 -1.26 4.13 13.08
C VAL A 79 -1.40 2.61 13.19
N LEU A 80 -0.66 1.85 12.37
CA LEU A 80 -0.70 0.38 12.36
C LEU A 80 0.66 -0.20 12.72
N GLU A 81 0.65 -1.36 13.37
CA GLU A 81 1.82 -2.21 13.59
C GLU A 81 1.61 -3.58 12.96
N GLU A 82 2.66 -4.15 12.37
CA GLU A 82 2.62 -5.51 11.82
C GLU A 82 2.60 -6.52 12.97
N ALA A 83 1.51 -7.28 13.07
CA ALA A 83 1.32 -8.27 14.14
C ALA A 83 1.79 -9.67 13.70
N TYR A 84 1.54 -10.04 12.44
CA TYR A 84 1.95 -11.34 11.90
C TYR A 84 2.00 -11.31 10.37
N THR A 85 3.00 -11.95 9.78
CA THR A 85 3.08 -12.18 8.33
C THR A 85 3.46 -13.63 8.08
N THR A 86 2.74 -14.27 7.15
CA THR A 86 3.00 -15.66 6.74
C THR A 86 4.34 -15.83 6.03
N GLU A 87 4.89 -17.05 6.03
CA GLU A 87 6.19 -17.39 5.44
C GLU A 87 6.33 -16.91 3.98
N HIS A 88 5.30 -17.13 3.16
CA HIS A 88 5.28 -16.72 1.75
C HIS A 88 4.58 -15.38 1.51
N TRP A 89 4.35 -14.57 2.56
CA TRP A 89 3.78 -13.23 2.48
C TRP A 89 2.41 -13.15 1.79
N LEU A 90 1.64 -14.24 1.83
CA LEU A 90 0.27 -14.32 1.29
C LEU A 90 -0.74 -13.61 2.19
N VAL A 91 -0.57 -13.74 3.50
CA VAL A 91 -1.41 -13.12 4.52
C VAL A 91 -0.56 -12.28 5.44
N ARG A 92 -1.03 -11.04 5.69
CA ARG A 92 -0.43 -10.05 6.58
C ARG A 92 -1.51 -9.54 7.53
N ILE A 93 -1.22 -9.56 8.82
CA ILE A 93 -2.14 -9.16 9.89
C ILE A 93 -1.55 -7.92 10.57
N TYR A 94 -2.33 -6.85 10.59
CA TYR A 94 -1.97 -5.59 11.22
C TYR A 94 -2.82 -5.37 12.47
N LYS A 95 -2.17 -4.84 13.52
CA LYS A 95 -2.84 -4.37 14.72
C LYS A 95 -2.90 -2.84 14.69
N VAL A 96 -4.04 -2.29 15.09
CA VAL A 96 -4.22 -0.85 15.25
C VAL A 96 -3.52 -0.43 16.54
N LYS A 97 -2.64 0.57 16.44
CA LYS A 97 -1.97 1.14 17.61
C LYS A 97 -2.95 1.95 18.45
N ASP A 98 -2.73 1.96 19.75
CA ASP A 98 -3.47 2.84 20.65
C ASP A 98 -3.15 4.31 20.38
N LEU A 99 -4.06 5.17 20.84
CA LEU A 99 -3.87 6.62 20.84
C LEU A 99 -2.57 6.97 21.56
N ASP A 100 -1.92 8.04 21.10
CA ASP A 100 -0.65 8.43 21.70
C ASP A 100 -0.86 8.87 23.16
N ASN A 101 0.03 8.43 24.05
CA ASN A 101 -0.13 8.61 25.49
C ASN A 101 -0.19 10.08 25.92
N ARG A 102 0.32 11.00 25.07
CA ARG A 102 0.33 12.45 25.31
C ARG A 102 -0.70 13.22 24.49
N GLY A 103 -1.58 12.53 23.76
CA GLY A 103 -2.59 13.16 22.91
C GLY A 103 -2.01 13.95 21.73
N LEU A 104 -0.78 13.63 21.32
CA LEU A 104 -0.17 14.25 20.13
C LEU A 104 -0.86 13.71 18.86
N SER A 105 -1.04 14.58 17.87
CA SER A 105 -1.54 14.17 16.55
C SER A 105 -0.48 13.33 15.83
N ARG A 106 -0.84 12.10 15.45
CA ARG A 106 -0.06 11.26 14.54
C ARG A 106 -0.51 11.56 13.11
N THR A 107 0.19 12.45 12.43
CA THR A 107 -0.06 12.83 11.02
C THR A 107 1.25 13.11 10.30
#